data_AF-A0A7X6WLY6-F1
#
_entry.id   AF-A0A7X6WLY6-F1
#
_cell.length_a   1.000
_cell.length_b   1.000
_cell.length_c   1.000
_cell.angle_alpha   90.00
_cell.angle_beta   90.00
_cell.angle_gamma   90.00
#
_symmetry.space_group_name_H-M   'P 1'
#
loop_
_entity.id
_entity.type
_entity.pdbx_description
1 polymer ?
#
loop_
_entity_poly.entity_id
_entity_poly.type
_entity_poly.pdbx_seq_one_letter_code
_entity_poly.pdbx_strand_id
1 'polypeptide(L)'
;MINRRTLFNHLASSSFSSRKIKSYGAVIGLSPQSLRGNKGFTIVELLAVLVILGVIAGIAVPKVSQTIQNSKVKACEANLDLITQAIERYGMDHIDATSGQPDYRGIGQDDWDELIPDYFDIKNKSAGKPTCPVDGEVYSLSAGGLNTKPEVKCNGH
;
A
#
# COMPACT_ATOMS: atom_id res chain seq x y z
N MET A 1 -9.58 17.59 -44.19
CA MET A 1 -8.94 16.69 -43.21
C MET A 1 -9.92 16.48 -42.06
N ILE A 2 -10.34 15.23 -41.84
CA ILE A 2 -11.53 14.85 -41.07
C ILE A 2 -11.23 14.88 -39.56
N ASN A 3 -12.16 15.46 -38.82
CA ASN A 3 -12.09 15.87 -37.41
C ASN A 3 -12.34 14.68 -36.45
N ARG A 4 -11.45 14.43 -35.49
CA ARG A 4 -11.48 13.30 -34.52
C ARG A 4 -12.59 13.38 -33.45
N ARG A 5 -13.56 14.29 -33.56
CA ARG A 5 -14.69 14.45 -32.62
C ARG A 5 -15.86 13.48 -32.82
N THR A 6 -15.83 12.59 -33.82
CA THR A 6 -16.98 11.72 -34.16
C THR A 6 -16.93 10.31 -33.58
N LEU A 7 -15.92 9.94 -32.77
CA LEU A 7 -15.78 8.57 -32.23
C LEU A 7 -16.16 8.39 -30.75
N PHE A 8 -16.89 9.33 -30.14
CA PHE A 8 -17.27 9.24 -28.72
C PHE A 8 -18.79 9.27 -28.43
N ASN A 9 -19.66 9.31 -29.44
CA ASN A 9 -21.11 9.45 -29.22
C ASN A 9 -21.96 8.20 -29.53
N HIS A 10 -21.38 6.99 -29.53
CA HIS A 10 -22.12 5.79 -29.95
C HIS A 10 -22.33 4.69 -28.90
N LEU A 11 -22.14 4.94 -27.60
CA LEU A 11 -22.41 3.95 -26.53
C LEU A 11 -23.32 4.46 -25.40
N ALA A 12 -24.26 5.35 -25.70
CA ALA A 12 -25.26 5.80 -24.73
C ALA A 12 -26.66 5.87 -25.36
N SER A 13 -27.18 4.73 -25.82
CA SER A 13 -28.62 4.57 -26.06
C SER A 13 -28.94 3.09 -26.29
N SER A 14 -29.27 2.39 -25.23
CA SER A 14 -30.17 1.24 -25.32
C SER A 14 -31.06 1.21 -24.08
N SER A 15 -32.12 1.98 -24.21
CA SER A 15 -33.41 1.90 -23.51
C SER A 15 -33.65 0.56 -22.79
N PHE A 16 -33.65 0.60 -21.46
CA PHE A 16 -34.11 -0.49 -20.61
C PHE A 16 -35.64 -0.51 -20.62
N SER A 17 -36.19 -1.13 -21.66
CA SER A 17 -37.63 -1.35 -21.85
C SER A 17 -38.16 -2.38 -20.85
N SER A 18 -39.04 -1.92 -19.96
CA SER A 18 -39.85 -2.73 -19.05
C SER A 18 -40.53 -3.90 -19.77
N ARG A 19 -40.05 -5.13 -19.55
CA ARG A 19 -40.76 -6.34 -19.98
C ARG A 19 -41.72 -6.78 -18.89
N LYS A 20 -43.00 -6.86 -19.27
CA LYS A 20 -44.10 -7.54 -18.56
C LYS A 20 -43.65 -8.87 -17.96
N ILE A 21 -43.77 -9.00 -16.64
CA ILE A 21 -43.69 -10.30 -15.95
C ILE A 21 -44.98 -11.05 -16.27
N LYS A 22 -44.87 -12.12 -17.05
CA LYS A 22 -45.98 -13.00 -17.41
C LYS A 22 -46.19 -14.00 -16.27
N SER A 23 -47.39 -13.97 -15.70
CA SER A 23 -47.91 -14.94 -14.74
C SER A 23 -47.83 -16.35 -15.31
N TYR A 24 -46.99 -17.20 -14.71
CA TYR A 24 -47.01 -18.64 -14.90
C TYR A 24 -47.47 -19.28 -13.59
N GLY A 25 -48.76 -19.61 -13.54
CA GLY A 25 -49.29 -20.57 -12.59
C GLY A 25 -48.75 -21.96 -12.94
N ALA A 26 -47.61 -22.32 -12.36
CA ALA A 26 -47.14 -23.70 -12.30
C ALA A 26 -47.56 -24.27 -10.94
N VAL A 27 -48.71 -24.96 -10.92
CA VAL A 27 -49.14 -25.82 -9.81
C VAL A 27 -48.27 -27.09 -9.80
N ILE A 28 -47.00 -26.94 -9.43
CA ILE A 28 -46.19 -28.07 -9.01
C ILE A 28 -46.50 -28.25 -7.52
N GLY A 29 -47.20 -29.34 -7.21
CA GLY A 29 -47.48 -29.77 -5.84
C GLY A 29 -46.18 -30.06 -5.08
N LEU A 30 -45.54 -29.02 -4.58
CA LEU A 30 -44.52 -29.10 -3.56
C LEU A 30 -45.27 -29.17 -2.22
N SER A 31 -45.63 -30.38 -1.81
CA SER A 31 -45.92 -30.64 -0.40
C SER A 31 -44.73 -30.09 0.40
N PRO A 32 -44.92 -29.17 1.37
CA PRO A 32 -43.84 -28.72 2.21
C PRO A 32 -43.44 -29.91 3.07
N GLN A 33 -42.35 -30.60 2.70
CA GLN A 33 -41.72 -31.54 3.60
C GLN A 33 -41.23 -30.72 4.79
N SER A 34 -41.90 -30.91 5.91
CA SER A 34 -41.50 -30.42 7.21
C SER A 34 -40.04 -30.82 7.43
N LEU A 35 -39.12 -29.84 7.36
CA LEU A 35 -37.74 -29.98 7.81
C LEU A 35 -37.75 -30.06 9.35
N ARG A 36 -38.28 -31.16 9.87
CA ARG A 36 -38.20 -31.52 11.29
C ARG A 36 -36.81 -32.09 11.52
N GLY A 37 -35.91 -31.22 11.95
CA GLY A 37 -34.55 -31.62 12.28
C GLY A 37 -33.63 -30.49 12.73
N ASN A 38 -34.14 -29.39 13.28
CA ASN A 38 -33.27 -28.37 13.87
C ASN A 38 -32.79 -28.84 15.25
N LYS A 39 -31.80 -29.75 15.25
CA LYS A 39 -30.94 -29.97 16.41
C LYS A 39 -30.06 -28.72 16.53
N GLY A 40 -30.38 -27.82 17.44
CA GLY A 40 -29.55 -26.65 17.74
C GLY A 40 -28.22 -27.07 18.35
N PHE A 41 -27.18 -26.27 18.12
CA PHE A 41 -25.89 -26.41 18.79
C PHE A 41 -26.09 -26.37 20.31
N THR A 42 -25.40 -27.26 21.03
CA THR A 42 -25.42 -27.25 22.49
C THR A 42 -24.51 -26.14 23.02
N ILE A 43 -24.81 -25.56 24.18
CA ILE A 43 -23.95 -24.56 24.83
C ILE A 43 -22.55 -25.12 25.08
N VAL A 44 -22.46 -26.42 25.42
CA VAL A 44 -21.20 -27.11 25.67
C VAL A 44 -20.32 -27.15 24.43
N GLU A 45 -20.92 -27.34 23.25
CA GLU A 45 -20.21 -27.39 21.98
C GLU A 45 -19.64 -26.02 21.59
N LEU A 46 -20.39 -24.95 21.79
CA LEU A 46 -19.88 -23.59 21.60
C LEU A 46 -18.80 -23.23 22.62
N LEU A 47 -18.96 -23.66 23.88
CA LEU A 47 -18.00 -23.41 24.96
C LEU A 47 -16.65 -24.08 24.67
N ALA A 48 -16.65 -25.35 24.24
CA ALA A 48 -15.43 -26.07 23.89
C ALA A 48 -14.65 -25.36 22.76
N VAL A 49 -15.35 -24.81 21.75
CA VAL A 49 -14.71 -24.06 20.66
C VAL A 49 -14.08 -22.77 21.15
N LEU A 50 -14.76 -22.00 22.01
CA LEU A 50 -14.21 -20.77 22.57
C LEU A 50 -12.96 -21.03 23.44
N VAL A 51 -12.92 -22.14 24.16
CA VAL A 51 -11.73 -22.56 24.91
C VAL A 51 -10.54 -22.80 23.96
N ILE A 52 -10.74 -23.53 22.88
CA ILE A 52 -9.68 -23.80 21.89
C ILE A 52 -9.23 -22.49 21.21
N LEU A 53 -10.17 -21.62 20.80
CA LEU A 53 -9.85 -20.32 20.20
C LEU A 53 -9.09 -19.40 21.18
N GLY A 54 -9.44 -19.43 22.47
CA GLY A 54 -8.75 -18.68 23.52
C GLY A 54 -7.29 -19.10 23.68
N VAL A 55 -7.02 -20.42 23.69
CA VAL A 55 -5.66 -20.96 23.78
C VAL A 55 -4.82 -20.56 22.56
N ILE A 56 -5.37 -20.68 21.34
CA ILE A 56 -4.66 -20.29 20.11
C ILE A 56 -4.40 -18.78 20.09
N ALA A 57 -5.39 -17.95 20.44
CA ALA A 57 -5.26 -16.50 20.48
C ALA A 57 -4.18 -16.05 21.48
N GLY A 58 -4.10 -16.69 22.65
CA GLY A 58 -3.08 -16.38 23.66
C GLY A 58 -1.64 -16.55 23.16
N ILE A 59 -1.38 -17.56 22.32
CA ILE A 59 -0.05 -17.79 21.74
C ILE A 59 0.19 -16.93 20.49
N ALA A 60 -0.86 -16.72 19.67
CA ALA A 60 -0.75 -16.05 18.38
C ALA A 60 -0.48 -14.54 18.52
N VAL A 61 -1.15 -13.85 19.45
CA VAL A 61 -1.06 -12.39 19.61
C VAL A 61 0.37 -11.87 19.81
N PRO A 62 1.17 -12.36 20.79
CA PRO A 62 2.52 -11.85 21.00
C PRO A 62 3.45 -12.15 19.81
N LYS A 63 3.30 -13.32 19.17
CA LYS A 63 4.07 -13.70 17.98
C LYS A 63 3.82 -12.78 16.79
N VAL A 64 2.55 -12.46 16.53
CA VAL A 64 2.17 -11.56 15.43
C VAL A 64 2.66 -10.14 15.72
N SER A 65 2.52 -9.65 16.95
CA SER A 65 3.02 -8.33 17.35
C SER A 65 4.52 -8.19 17.08
N GLN A 66 5.35 -9.15 17.52
CA GLN A 66 6.79 -9.13 17.27
C GLN A 66 7.12 -9.18 15.77
N THR A 67 6.39 -9.99 15.01
CA THR A 67 6.59 -10.12 13.56
C THR A 67 6.30 -8.79 12.85
N ILE A 68 5.25 -8.07 13.26
CA ILE A 68 4.92 -6.75 12.71
C ILE A 68 6.05 -5.76 13.02
N GLN A 69 6.55 -5.70 14.25
CA GLN A 69 7.64 -4.79 14.61
C GLN A 69 8.91 -5.08 13.79
N ASN A 70 9.30 -6.35 13.67
CA ASN A 70 10.45 -6.74 12.85
C ASN A 70 10.24 -6.40 11.37
N SER A 71 9.01 -6.51 10.87
CA SER A 71 8.69 -6.16 9.48
C SER A 71 8.79 -4.65 9.24
N LYS A 72 8.40 -3.83 10.22
CA LYS A 72 8.58 -2.37 10.16
C LYS A 72 10.05 -1.97 10.13
N VAL A 73 10.89 -2.59 10.98
CA VAL A 73 12.33 -2.32 10.98
C VAL A 73 12.96 -2.66 9.64
N LYS A 74 12.66 -3.85 9.08
CA LYS A 74 13.16 -4.25 7.76
C LYS A 74 12.66 -3.36 6.64
N ALA A 75 11.41 -2.90 6.70
CA ALA A 75 10.87 -1.95 5.74
C ALA A 75 11.57 -0.59 5.85
N CYS A 76 11.92 -0.15 7.06
CA CYS A 76 12.70 1.06 7.27
C CYS A 76 14.09 0.96 6.65
N GLU A 77 14.81 -0.15 6.89
CA GLU A 77 16.13 -0.41 6.31
C GLU A 77 16.08 -0.44 4.79
N ALA A 78 15.10 -1.15 4.21
CA ALA A 78 14.90 -1.16 2.76
C ALA A 78 14.61 0.23 2.20
N ASN A 79 13.83 1.06 2.91
CA ASN A 79 13.58 2.44 2.49
C ASN A 79 14.85 3.30 2.57
N LEU A 80 15.66 3.16 3.62
CA LEU A 80 16.96 3.84 3.72
C LEU A 80 17.85 3.49 2.54
N ASP A 81 17.93 2.21 2.15
CA ASP A 81 18.70 1.76 0.99
C ASP A 81 18.19 2.36 -0.33
N LEU A 82 16.87 2.46 -0.48
CA LEU A 82 16.26 3.06 -1.67
C LEU A 82 16.57 4.57 -1.76
N ILE A 83 16.47 5.30 -0.65
CA ILE A 83 16.84 6.73 -0.59
C ILE A 83 18.33 6.89 -0.87
N THR A 84 19.16 6.06 -0.25
CA THR A 84 20.61 6.03 -0.42
C THR A 84 21.03 5.82 -1.88
N GLN A 85 20.33 4.94 -2.60
CA GLN A 85 20.53 4.72 -4.03
C GLN A 85 20.05 5.89 -4.88
N ALA A 86 18.94 6.53 -4.51
CA ALA A 86 18.45 7.72 -5.20
C ALA A 86 19.45 8.88 -5.11
N ILE A 87 20.03 9.10 -3.93
CA ILE A 87 21.11 10.06 -3.71
C ILE A 87 22.32 9.74 -4.58
N GLU A 88 22.74 8.48 -4.66
CA GLU A 88 23.87 8.09 -5.51
C GLU A 88 23.63 8.38 -6.98
N ARG A 89 22.41 8.09 -7.48
CA ARG A 89 22.03 8.42 -8.86
C ARG A 89 22.07 9.92 -9.12
N TYR A 90 21.57 10.74 -8.18
CA TYR A 90 21.70 12.18 -8.26
C TYR A 90 23.16 12.61 -8.42
N GLY A 91 24.07 12.05 -7.61
CA GLY A 91 25.50 12.35 -7.70
C GLY A 91 26.16 11.90 -9.01
N MET A 92 25.65 10.86 -9.65
CA MET A 92 26.11 10.42 -10.98
C MET A 92 25.66 11.38 -12.09
N ASP A 93 24.49 12.00 -11.94
CA ASP A 93 23.97 12.97 -12.92
C ASP A 93 24.58 14.36 -12.71
N HIS A 94 25.03 14.67 -11.48
CA HIS A 94 25.66 15.92 -11.10
C HIS A 94 27.16 15.73 -10.88
N ILE A 95 27.92 15.69 -11.97
CA ILE A 95 29.38 15.67 -11.91
C ILE A 95 29.93 17.10 -12.01
N ASP A 96 30.78 17.48 -11.06
CA ASP A 96 31.50 18.73 -11.10
C ASP A 96 32.51 18.73 -12.27
N ALA A 97 32.38 19.71 -13.17
CA ALA A 97 33.16 19.77 -14.40
C ALA A 97 34.67 19.98 -14.17
N THR A 98 35.08 20.44 -12.98
CA THR A 98 36.49 20.75 -12.68
C THR A 98 37.20 19.57 -12.04
N SER A 99 36.55 18.91 -11.08
CA SER A 99 37.10 17.81 -10.30
C SER A 99 36.75 16.44 -10.87
N GLY A 100 35.72 16.35 -11.73
CA GLY A 100 35.19 15.08 -12.22
C GLY A 100 34.55 14.22 -11.12
N GLN A 101 34.23 14.83 -9.98
CA GLN A 101 33.64 14.14 -8.82
C GLN A 101 32.13 14.41 -8.73
N PRO A 102 31.36 13.50 -8.09
CA PRO A 102 29.96 13.75 -7.76
C PRO A 102 29.79 15.01 -6.89
N ASP A 103 28.87 15.89 -7.27
CA ASP A 103 28.52 17.10 -6.55
C ASP A 103 27.11 16.99 -5.94
N TYR A 104 27.05 16.84 -4.62
CA TYR A 104 25.81 16.75 -3.86
C TYR A 104 25.36 18.08 -3.25
N ARG A 105 26.01 19.22 -3.57
CA ARG A 105 25.69 20.53 -2.96
C ARG A 105 24.28 21.04 -3.25
N GLY A 106 23.61 20.51 -4.28
CA GLY A 106 22.20 20.79 -4.54
C GLY A 106 21.25 20.17 -3.52
N ILE A 107 21.72 19.19 -2.73
CA ILE A 107 20.92 18.54 -1.69
C ILE A 107 21.11 19.28 -0.36
N GLY A 108 20.11 20.09 0.00
CA GLY A 108 20.03 20.78 1.29
C GLY A 108 19.71 19.85 2.46
N GLN A 109 19.95 20.34 3.68
CA GLN A 109 19.52 19.66 4.92
C GLN A 109 18.00 19.49 4.93
N ASP A 110 17.52 18.25 5.05
CA ASP A 110 16.10 17.87 5.05
C ASP A 110 15.31 18.36 3.81
N ASP A 111 16.04 18.64 2.72
CA ASP A 111 15.50 19.12 1.46
C ASP A 111 15.14 17.93 0.55
N TRP A 112 13.86 17.58 0.59
CA TRP A 112 13.30 16.47 -0.16
C TRP A 112 12.76 16.89 -1.53
N ASP A 113 12.59 18.19 -1.78
CA ASP A 113 11.93 18.68 -2.99
C ASP A 113 12.83 18.50 -4.23
N GLU A 114 14.15 18.48 -4.05
CA GLU A 114 15.17 18.21 -5.08
C GLU A 114 15.19 16.72 -5.51
N LEU A 115 15.00 15.78 -4.56
CA LEU A 115 15.17 14.33 -4.79
C LEU A 115 13.90 13.63 -5.31
N ILE A 116 12.72 14.14 -4.95
CA ILE A 116 11.43 13.45 -5.14
C ILE A 116 10.91 13.42 -6.60
N PRO A 117 11.21 14.35 -7.53
CA PRO A 117 10.63 14.29 -8.88
C PRO A 117 11.28 13.24 -9.79
N ASP A 118 12.61 13.09 -9.72
CA ASP A 118 13.38 12.44 -10.79
C ASP A 118 14.07 11.14 -10.34
N TYR A 119 14.35 10.98 -9.04
CA TYR A 119 15.12 9.84 -8.53
C TYR A 119 14.29 8.84 -7.72
N PHE A 120 13.04 9.20 -7.43
CA PHE A 120 12.07 8.35 -6.73
C PHE A 120 10.92 7.96 -7.65
N ASP A 121 10.84 6.68 -8.00
CA ASP A 121 9.79 6.13 -8.88
C ASP A 121 8.47 5.91 -8.11
N ILE A 122 8.00 6.95 -7.43
CA ILE A 122 6.72 6.96 -6.74
C ILE A 122 5.68 7.29 -7.80
N LYS A 123 4.93 6.28 -8.27
CA LYS A 123 3.85 6.43 -9.27
C LYS A 123 2.68 7.34 -8.85
N ASN A 124 2.85 8.13 -7.81
CA ASN A 124 2.02 9.27 -7.46
C ASN A 124 2.93 10.39 -6.95
N LYS A 125 2.88 11.54 -7.63
CA LYS A 125 3.47 12.84 -7.26
C LYS A 125 2.88 13.42 -5.97
N SER A 126 2.47 12.57 -5.03
CA SER A 126 1.63 12.89 -3.86
C SER A 126 1.92 12.03 -2.65
N ALA A 127 2.99 11.22 -2.65
CA ALA A 127 3.54 10.82 -1.37
C ALA A 127 4.21 12.07 -0.79
N GLY A 128 3.72 12.54 0.37
CA GLY A 128 4.48 13.49 1.17
C GLY A 128 5.88 12.95 1.46
N LYS A 129 6.73 13.76 2.08
CA LYS A 129 8.11 13.41 2.46
C LYS A 129 8.18 11.97 2.99
N PRO A 130 9.19 11.16 2.59
CA PRO A 130 9.24 9.75 2.95
C PRO A 130 9.24 9.60 4.47
N THR A 131 8.38 8.73 4.99
CA THR A 131 8.23 8.49 6.43
C THR A 131 8.67 7.08 6.81
N CYS A 132 9.22 6.96 8.01
CA CYS A 132 9.66 5.70 8.56
C CYS A 132 8.46 4.93 9.16
N PRO A 133 8.28 3.64 8.84
CA PRO A 133 7.15 2.84 9.34
C PRO A 133 7.26 2.44 10.83
N VAL A 134 8.41 2.70 11.47
CA VAL A 134 8.67 2.38 12.87
C VAL A 134 8.13 3.48 13.80
N ASP A 135 8.54 4.73 13.55
CA ASP A 135 8.20 5.91 14.36
C ASP A 135 7.10 6.78 13.72
N GLY A 136 6.89 6.67 12.40
CA GLY A 136 5.94 7.52 11.65
C GLY A 136 6.51 8.88 11.29
N GLU A 137 7.77 9.15 11.65
CA GLU A 137 8.45 10.43 11.39
C GLU A 137 9.04 10.45 9.98
N VAL A 138 9.27 11.66 9.46
CA VAL A 138 9.93 11.86 8.18
C VAL A 138 11.43 11.54 8.32
N TYR A 139 12.02 10.90 7.30
CA TYR A 139 13.48 10.70 7.28
C TYR A 139 14.20 12.05 7.28
N SER A 140 15.28 12.16 8.06
CA SER A 140 16.15 13.32 8.02
C SER A 140 17.31 13.09 7.04
N LEU A 141 17.78 14.17 6.42
CA LEU A 141 18.79 14.14 5.38
C LEU A 141 19.87 15.15 5.72
N SER A 142 21.12 14.72 5.85
CA SER A 142 22.23 15.67 6.01
C SER A 142 22.41 16.51 4.74
N ALA A 143 22.94 17.72 4.87
CA ALA A 143 23.38 18.46 3.69
C ALA A 143 24.48 17.70 2.93
N GLY A 144 24.41 17.71 1.60
CA GLY A 144 25.44 17.15 0.72
C GLY A 144 26.60 18.12 0.48
N GLY A 145 27.71 17.61 -0.04
CA GLY A 145 28.87 18.39 -0.45
C GLY A 145 29.57 17.82 -1.68
N LEU A 146 30.69 18.43 -2.09
CA LEU A 146 31.51 17.86 -3.16
C LEU A 146 32.15 16.57 -2.70
N ASN A 147 31.89 15.48 -3.43
CA ASN A 147 32.34 14.14 -3.09
C ASN A 147 31.94 13.69 -1.67
N THR A 148 30.97 14.37 -1.06
CA THR A 148 30.45 14.08 0.28
C THR A 148 28.97 13.80 0.16
N LYS A 149 28.64 12.51 0.20
CA LYS A 149 27.27 12.03 0.09
C LYS A 149 26.45 12.43 1.33
N PRO A 150 25.21 12.91 1.18
CA PRO A 150 24.33 13.18 2.32
C PRO A 150 23.91 11.88 3.02
N GLU A 151 23.82 11.93 4.35
CA GLU A 151 23.43 10.80 5.19
C GLU A 151 21.91 10.87 5.51
N VAL A 152 21.21 9.74 5.34
CA VAL A 152 19.79 9.62 5.67
C VAL A 152 19.65 8.98 7.04
N LYS A 153 18.85 9.58 7.94
CA LYS A 153 18.60 9.05 9.28
C LYS A 153 17.11 8.89 9.56
N CYS A 154 16.78 7.94 10.42
CA CYS A 154 15.47 7.86 11.04
C CYS A 154 15.61 8.02 12.56
N ASN A 155 14.67 8.71 13.21
CA ASN A 155 14.78 9.00 14.64
C ASN A 155 14.70 7.74 15.53
N GLY A 156 14.23 6.61 14.96
CA GLY A 156 14.15 5.32 15.63
C GLY A 156 15.39 4.41 15.53
N HIS A 157 16.32 4.61 14.59
CA HIS A 157 17.46 3.72 14.30
C HIS A 157 18.64 4.41 13.62
#